data_AF-A0A838XDR3-F1
#
_entry.id   AF-A0A838XDR3-F1
#
_cell.length_a   1.000
_cell.length_b   1.000
_cell.length_c   1.000
_cell.angle_alpha   90.00
_cell.angle_beta   90.00
_cell.angle_gamma   90.00
#
_symmetry.space_group_name_H-M   'P 1'
#
loop_
_entity.id
_entity.type
_entity.pdbx_description
1 polymer ?
#
loop_
_entity_poly.entity_id
_entity_poly.type
_entity_poly.pdbx_seq_one_letter_code
_entity_poly.pdbx_strand_id
1 'polypeptide(L)'
;MTTFPKSWCFGVGCLAFEYKERPIEFTLGEWAAEVRASLEKISTIDEIDIAVENSQARYKQKASLAEGEVATSSAGAFLTQRFIPQVVGQRISFEISITSRLHEQFIGARKLRAERFRVDVHYAYYGPVAFIACLEPKAARGAGSAAVVLVRKFLADALEKSDGNIRLSVLGPSPFHASFYALPAQVDGEETISRFTWEEGPRAGYRSAAIHYSDLPDASSIDVWKELQWVLADEFSAFYAVMQRRLRRMKNNSLVFQQTEELVAASTAGGFKGWFTRVFKTAARSRGLGLLAMQAQLMTISDDEFAQERLTALPRETRTLGIALEEIKQASTYAETDAVDSALAMVKFLESGRSRDFEVAVIAASTTLGAVAGALAAVIAG
;
A
#
# COMPACT_ATOMS: atom_id res chain seq x y z
N MET A 1 -1.17 -6.19 32.85
CA MET A 1 -2.01 -4.97 32.62
C MET A 1 -1.11 -3.76 32.71
N THR A 2 -0.58 -3.37 31.56
CA THR A 2 0.29 -2.22 31.42
C THR A 2 -0.52 -0.92 31.53
N THR A 3 0.01 0.01 32.33
CA THR A 3 -0.50 1.37 32.43
C THR A 3 0.37 2.28 31.59
N PHE A 4 -0.25 3.20 30.84
CA PHE A 4 0.49 4.24 30.15
C PHE A 4 0.89 5.35 31.15
N PRO A 5 2.09 5.93 31.02
CA PRO A 5 2.43 7.14 31.75
C PRO A 5 1.47 8.28 31.39
N LYS A 6 1.39 9.34 32.21
CA LYS A 6 0.54 10.52 31.92
C LYS A 6 0.85 11.20 30.58
N SER A 7 2.05 11.00 30.05
CA SER A 7 2.43 11.47 28.72
C SER A 7 3.23 10.38 28.04
N TRP A 8 2.88 10.03 26.81
CA TRP A 8 3.58 8.98 26.06
C TRP A 8 3.82 9.39 24.62
N CYS A 9 4.81 8.75 24.02
CA CYS A 9 5.15 8.92 22.61
C CYS A 9 4.76 7.66 21.84
N PHE A 10 4.20 7.84 20.66
CA PHE A 10 3.86 6.74 19.77
C PHE A 10 4.13 7.09 18.31
N GLY A 11 4.25 6.08 17.48
CA GLY A 11 4.27 6.21 16.03
C GLY A 11 3.12 5.43 15.40
N VAL A 12 2.76 5.83 14.19
CA VAL A 12 1.72 5.17 13.39
C VAL A 12 2.35 4.58 12.14
N GLY A 13 2.06 3.31 11.86
CA GLY A 13 2.56 2.54 10.73
C GLY A 13 1.43 1.75 10.05
N CYS A 14 1.77 1.00 9.02
CA CYS A 14 0.89 0.01 8.40
C CYS A 14 1.58 -1.35 8.51
N LEU A 15 1.08 -2.19 9.41
CA LEU A 15 1.55 -3.55 9.63
C LEU A 15 0.39 -4.50 9.37
N ALA A 16 0.60 -5.52 8.55
CA ALA A 16 -0.40 -6.53 8.25
C ALA A 16 0.21 -7.91 8.40
N PHE A 17 -0.44 -8.77 9.16
CA PHE A 17 -0.07 -10.17 9.27
C PHE A 17 -0.74 -10.98 8.17
N GLU A 18 0.08 -11.60 7.32
CA GLU A 18 -0.37 -12.38 6.17
C GLU A 18 0.16 -13.80 6.23
N TYR A 19 -0.48 -14.72 5.51
CA TYR A 19 0.09 -16.05 5.30
C TYR A 19 1.35 -15.98 4.41
N LYS A 20 2.39 -16.73 4.75
CA LYS A 20 3.52 -17.02 3.85
C LYS A 20 3.03 -17.88 2.68
N GLU A 21 2.41 -19.00 3.02
CA GLU A 21 1.75 -19.91 2.09
C GLU A 21 0.25 -19.88 2.34
N ARG A 22 -0.49 -19.27 1.40
CA ARG A 22 -1.92 -19.03 1.57
C ARG A 22 -2.69 -20.35 1.46
N PRO A 23 -3.47 -20.74 2.49
CA PRO A 23 -4.38 -21.87 2.37
C PRO A 23 -5.50 -21.57 1.35
N ILE A 24 -5.94 -22.61 0.62
CA ILE A 24 -7.02 -22.49 -0.39
C ILE A 24 -8.32 -21.99 0.25
N GLU A 25 -8.60 -22.45 1.46
CA GLU A 25 -9.74 -22.03 2.26
C GLU A 25 -9.27 -21.89 3.71
N PHE A 26 -9.71 -20.82 4.35
CA PHE A 26 -9.43 -20.58 5.76
C PHE A 26 -10.52 -19.69 6.38
N THR A 27 -10.57 -19.64 7.69
CA THR A 27 -11.42 -18.76 8.48
C THR A 27 -10.61 -17.68 9.18
N LEU A 28 -11.23 -16.58 9.58
CA LEU A 28 -10.53 -15.56 10.37
C LEU A 28 -10.08 -16.08 11.74
N GLY A 29 -10.78 -17.07 12.30
CA GLY A 29 -10.35 -17.75 13.52
C GLY A 29 -9.04 -18.54 13.32
N GLU A 30 -8.93 -19.30 12.21
CA GLU A 30 -7.69 -20.02 11.86
C GLU A 30 -6.53 -19.04 11.59
N TRP A 31 -6.79 -17.94 10.88
CA TRP A 31 -5.78 -16.90 10.68
C TRP A 31 -5.31 -16.30 12.00
N ALA A 32 -6.23 -15.92 12.89
CA ALA A 32 -5.86 -15.37 14.19
C ALA A 32 -5.09 -16.37 15.06
N ALA A 33 -5.43 -17.66 15.00
CA ALA A 33 -4.69 -18.71 15.70
C ALA A 33 -3.26 -18.84 15.17
N GLU A 34 -3.06 -18.78 13.86
CA GLU A 34 -1.73 -18.82 13.22
C GLU A 34 -0.90 -17.57 13.53
N VAL A 35 -1.52 -16.39 13.56
CA VAL A 35 -0.88 -15.15 14.00
C VAL A 35 -0.45 -15.25 15.46
N ARG A 36 -1.33 -15.69 16.34
CA ARG A 36 -1.00 -15.92 17.76
C ARG A 36 0.16 -16.89 17.91
N ALA A 37 0.07 -18.06 17.29
CA ALA A 37 1.12 -19.07 17.36
C ALA A 37 2.48 -18.57 16.84
N SER A 38 2.47 -17.76 15.76
CA SER A 38 3.70 -17.18 15.20
C SER A 38 4.29 -16.09 16.10
N LEU A 39 3.45 -15.28 16.76
CA LEU A 39 3.90 -14.27 17.72
C LEU A 39 4.42 -14.90 19.03
N GLU A 40 3.77 -15.95 19.53
CA GLU A 40 4.18 -16.68 20.75
C GLU A 40 5.55 -17.36 20.61
N LYS A 41 6.00 -17.67 19.39
CA LYS A 41 7.35 -18.18 19.13
C LYS A 41 8.44 -17.13 19.32
N ILE A 42 8.10 -15.84 19.32
CA ILE A 42 9.05 -14.75 19.51
C ILE A 42 9.14 -14.47 21.01
N SER A 43 10.20 -14.98 21.66
CA SER A 43 10.39 -14.94 23.13
C SER A 43 10.30 -13.56 23.79
N THR A 44 10.43 -12.47 23.03
CA THR A 44 10.35 -11.09 23.51
C THR A 44 8.95 -10.47 23.37
N ILE A 45 7.96 -11.23 22.90
CA ILE A 45 6.57 -10.80 22.74
C ILE A 45 5.72 -11.40 23.86
N ASP A 46 4.90 -10.56 24.48
CA ASP A 46 3.99 -10.91 25.57
C ASP A 46 2.65 -10.17 25.44
N GLU A 47 1.72 -10.45 26.37
CA GLU A 47 0.37 -9.89 26.42
C GLU A 47 -0.41 -9.91 25.07
N ILE A 48 -0.31 -11.02 24.32
CA ILE A 48 -0.94 -11.18 23.00
C ILE A 48 -2.47 -11.31 23.14
N ASP A 49 -3.17 -10.29 22.65
CA ASP A 49 -4.61 -10.23 22.48
C ASP A 49 -4.97 -10.13 21.00
N ILE A 50 -5.88 -10.98 20.53
CA ILE A 50 -6.38 -10.95 19.15
C ILE A 50 -7.89 -11.02 19.22
N ALA A 51 -8.54 -9.89 18.97
CA ALA A 51 -9.99 -9.79 18.91
C ALA A 51 -10.44 -10.18 17.50
N VAL A 52 -11.10 -11.34 17.40
CA VAL A 52 -11.87 -11.75 16.22
C VAL A 52 -13.35 -11.78 16.56
N GLU A 53 -14.16 -11.01 15.84
CA GLU A 53 -15.61 -11.04 16.02
C GLU A 53 -16.16 -12.46 15.74
N ASN A 54 -16.91 -13.02 16.69
CA ASN A 54 -17.40 -14.41 16.63
C ASN A 54 -18.20 -14.74 15.36
N SER A 55 -18.96 -13.77 14.85
CA SER A 55 -19.74 -13.88 13.62
C SER A 55 -18.83 -14.08 12.39
N GLN A 56 -17.67 -13.42 12.37
CA GLN A 56 -16.70 -13.48 11.29
C GLN A 56 -15.67 -14.61 11.47
N ALA A 57 -15.42 -15.04 12.70
CA ALA A 57 -14.45 -16.07 13.04
C ALA A 57 -14.70 -17.39 12.32
N ARG A 58 -15.96 -17.72 12.00
CA ARG A 58 -16.36 -18.97 11.34
C ARG A 58 -16.60 -18.82 9.83
N TYR A 59 -16.55 -17.59 9.31
CA TYR A 59 -16.80 -17.36 7.89
C TYR A 59 -15.61 -17.85 7.07
N LYS A 60 -15.85 -18.85 6.22
CA LYS A 60 -14.85 -19.42 5.33
C LYS A 60 -14.56 -18.43 4.20
N GLN A 61 -13.34 -17.93 4.18
CA GLN A 61 -12.80 -17.17 3.07
C GLN A 61 -12.14 -18.15 2.09
N LYS A 62 -12.60 -18.15 0.84
CA LYS A 62 -11.89 -18.83 -0.24
C LYS A 62 -10.77 -17.93 -0.73
N ALA A 63 -9.58 -18.50 -0.88
CA ALA A 63 -8.54 -17.85 -1.64
C ALA A 63 -9.05 -17.63 -3.06
N SER A 64 -9.22 -16.37 -3.47
CA SER A 64 -9.46 -16.06 -4.87
C SER A 64 -8.25 -16.58 -5.65
N LEU A 65 -8.45 -17.65 -6.41
CA LEU A 65 -7.47 -18.19 -7.37
C LEU A 65 -7.33 -17.28 -8.61
N ALA A 66 -8.10 -16.18 -8.67
CA ALA A 66 -8.21 -15.33 -9.85
C ALA A 66 -7.16 -14.20 -9.96
N GLU A 67 -6.14 -14.15 -9.09
CA GLU A 67 -4.97 -13.29 -9.31
C GLU A 67 -3.79 -14.14 -9.81
N GLY A 68 -3.85 -14.48 -11.10
CA GLY A 68 -2.66 -14.92 -11.83
C GLY A 68 -1.71 -13.74 -12.00
N GLU A 69 -0.84 -13.47 -11.02
CA GLU A 69 0.39 -12.70 -11.23
C GLU A 69 1.40 -12.97 -10.10
N VAL A 70 2.26 -13.97 -10.35
CA VAL A 70 3.71 -13.93 -10.07
C VAL A 70 4.12 -13.43 -8.67
N ALA A 71 3.99 -14.32 -7.68
CA ALA A 71 4.95 -14.35 -6.58
C ALA A 71 6.20 -15.10 -7.07
N THR A 72 7.05 -14.47 -7.88
CA THR A 72 8.42 -14.96 -8.09
C THR A 72 9.45 -13.90 -7.74
N SER A 73 10.52 -14.40 -7.12
CA SER A 73 11.77 -13.76 -6.73
C SER A 73 11.78 -13.00 -5.38
N SER A 74 12.32 -13.72 -4.41
CA SER A 74 13.38 -13.25 -3.52
C SER A 74 14.05 -11.96 -4.02
N ALA A 75 13.99 -10.92 -3.18
CA ALA A 75 14.46 -9.54 -3.36
C ALA A 75 13.46 -8.49 -3.90
N GLY A 76 12.19 -8.83 -4.14
CA GLY A 76 11.21 -7.85 -4.66
C GLY A 76 9.76 -7.99 -4.16
N ALA A 77 9.52 -8.54 -2.96
CA ALA A 77 8.18 -8.75 -2.39
C ALA A 77 7.45 -7.45 -1.95
N PHE A 78 7.42 -6.44 -2.82
CA PHE A 78 6.61 -5.25 -2.62
C PHE A 78 5.19 -5.50 -3.18
N LEU A 79 4.27 -5.78 -2.25
CA LEU A 79 2.83 -5.50 -2.33
C LEU A 79 1.99 -6.38 -3.26
N THR A 80 1.49 -7.50 -2.73
CA THR A 80 0.12 -7.93 -3.08
C THR A 80 -0.82 -6.77 -2.77
N GLN A 81 -1.58 -6.33 -3.78
CA GLN A 81 -2.26 -5.03 -3.80
C GLN A 81 -3.51 -4.94 -2.89
N ARG A 82 -3.71 -5.95 -2.04
CA ARG A 82 -4.59 -5.98 -0.87
C ARG A 82 -3.91 -6.87 0.16
N PHE A 83 -4.07 -6.53 1.44
CA PHE A 83 -3.61 -7.41 2.51
C PHE A 83 -4.42 -8.70 2.48
N ILE A 84 -3.76 -9.84 2.72
CA ILE A 84 -4.41 -11.15 2.69
C ILE A 84 -4.18 -11.86 4.04
N PRO A 85 -5.24 -12.11 4.84
CA PRO A 85 -6.65 -11.83 4.56
C PRO A 85 -7.05 -10.34 4.49
N GLN A 86 -8.16 -10.07 3.79
CA GLN A 86 -8.89 -8.81 3.92
C GLN A 86 -9.75 -8.91 5.18
N VAL A 87 -9.21 -8.37 6.25
CA VAL A 87 -9.82 -8.36 7.57
C VAL A 87 -10.36 -6.95 7.82
N VAL A 88 -11.57 -6.84 8.35
CA VAL A 88 -12.20 -5.56 8.72
C VAL A 88 -12.78 -5.69 10.13
N GLY A 89 -12.53 -4.68 10.96
CA GLY A 89 -13.03 -4.59 12.33
C GLY A 89 -12.28 -5.44 13.36
N GLN A 90 -11.14 -6.04 12.99
CA GLN A 90 -10.36 -6.88 13.92
C GLN A 90 -9.17 -6.13 14.50
N ARG A 91 -8.71 -6.59 15.67
CA ARG A 91 -7.61 -5.96 16.40
C ARG A 91 -6.61 -7.01 16.88
N ILE A 92 -5.33 -6.75 16.66
CA ILE A 92 -4.22 -7.50 17.24
C ILE A 92 -3.46 -6.55 18.17
N SER A 93 -3.18 -6.98 19.37
CA SER A 93 -2.47 -6.20 20.36
C SER A 93 -1.47 -7.05 21.11
N PHE A 94 -0.24 -6.58 21.29
CA PHE A 94 0.79 -7.28 22.06
C PHE A 94 1.84 -6.29 22.57
N GLU A 95 2.61 -6.73 23.54
CA GLU A 95 3.82 -6.05 23.98
C GLU A 95 5.06 -6.73 23.42
N ILE A 96 6.10 -5.93 23.19
CA ILE A 96 7.35 -6.40 22.62
C ILE A 96 8.53 -5.69 23.28
N SER A 97 9.54 -6.47 23.68
CA SER A 97 10.79 -5.98 24.27
C SER A 97 11.96 -6.14 23.29
N ILE A 98 12.48 -5.04 22.75
CA ILE A 98 13.62 -5.02 21.82
C ILE A 98 14.79 -4.31 22.50
N THR A 99 15.80 -5.09 22.90
CA THR A 99 16.99 -4.58 23.60
C THR A 99 17.77 -3.57 22.75
N SER A 100 18.41 -2.60 23.41
CA SER A 100 19.20 -1.53 22.78
C SER A 100 20.28 -2.07 21.83
N ARG A 101 20.83 -3.26 22.12
CA ARG A 101 21.81 -3.93 21.25
C ARG A 101 21.26 -4.20 19.85
N LEU A 102 19.96 -4.50 19.73
CA LEU A 102 19.30 -4.74 18.44
C LEU A 102 18.90 -3.44 17.74
N HIS A 103 18.88 -2.30 18.44
CA HIS A 103 18.49 -1.02 17.82
C HIS A 103 19.45 -0.64 16.70
N GLU A 104 20.76 -0.74 16.93
CA GLU A 104 21.78 -0.40 15.92
C GLU A 104 21.62 -1.25 14.65
N GLN A 105 21.27 -2.54 14.81
CA GLN A 105 21.04 -3.45 13.67
C GLN A 105 19.87 -3.00 12.80
N PHE A 106 18.77 -2.53 13.40
CA PHE A 106 17.53 -2.27 12.66
C PHE A 106 17.34 -0.79 12.30
N ILE A 107 17.69 0.15 13.18
CA ILE A 107 17.46 1.59 12.99
C ILE A 107 18.74 2.41 12.81
N GLY A 108 19.92 1.78 12.84
CA GLY A 108 21.21 2.43 12.57
C GLY A 108 21.49 3.58 13.55
N ALA A 109 21.85 4.76 13.03
CA ALA A 109 22.20 5.93 13.84
C ALA A 109 21.00 6.64 14.52
N ARG A 110 19.76 6.17 14.32
CA ARG A 110 18.58 6.78 14.95
C ARG A 110 18.59 6.46 16.45
N LYS A 111 18.46 7.50 17.28
CA LYS A 111 18.44 7.34 18.73
C LYS A 111 17.04 6.96 19.20
N LEU A 112 16.93 5.81 19.84
CA LEU A 112 15.75 5.36 20.56
C LEU A 112 16.20 4.90 21.95
N ARG A 113 15.48 5.31 22.99
CA ARG A 113 15.77 4.94 24.40
C ARG A 113 14.74 3.98 25.00
N ALA A 114 13.69 3.69 24.23
CA ALA A 114 12.64 2.76 24.60
C ALA A 114 13.06 1.35 24.19
N GLU A 115 12.88 0.37 25.07
CA GLU A 115 13.07 -1.05 24.77
C GLU A 115 11.74 -1.80 24.77
N ARG A 116 10.71 -1.29 25.46
CA ARG A 116 9.38 -1.87 25.56
C ARG A 116 8.38 -1.07 24.74
N PHE A 117 7.64 -1.78 23.89
CA PHE A 117 6.65 -1.19 23.02
C PHE A 117 5.32 -1.91 23.17
N ARG A 118 4.23 -1.14 23.19
CA ARG A 118 2.89 -1.66 22.93
C ARG A 118 2.61 -1.52 21.44
N VAL A 119 2.24 -2.63 20.80
CA VAL A 119 1.86 -2.66 19.39
C VAL A 119 0.40 -3.03 19.30
N ASP A 120 -0.40 -2.14 18.73
CA ASP A 120 -1.80 -2.43 18.42
C ASP A 120 -2.04 -2.22 16.92
N VAL A 121 -2.43 -3.28 16.24
CA VAL A 121 -2.78 -3.29 14.82
C VAL A 121 -4.30 -3.37 14.69
N HIS A 122 -4.88 -2.29 14.18
CA HIS A 122 -6.31 -2.16 13.89
C HIS A 122 -6.55 -2.39 12.42
N TYR A 123 -7.32 -3.41 12.08
CA TYR A 123 -7.82 -3.64 10.73
C TYR A 123 -9.08 -2.80 10.51
N ALA A 124 -8.89 -1.50 10.34
CA ALA A 124 -9.98 -0.55 10.09
C ALA A 124 -10.59 -0.76 8.69
N TYR A 125 -11.62 0.01 8.37
CA TYR A 125 -12.42 -0.19 7.15
C TYR A 125 -11.59 -0.19 5.86
N TYR A 126 -10.59 0.69 5.76
CA TYR A 126 -9.77 0.84 4.56
C TYR A 126 -8.47 0.03 4.59
N GLY A 127 -8.12 -0.58 5.72
CA GLY A 127 -6.91 -1.37 5.87
C GLY A 127 -6.29 -1.31 7.27
N PRO A 128 -5.17 -2.01 7.48
CA PRO A 128 -4.51 -2.10 8.76
C PRO A 128 -3.72 -0.84 9.10
N VAL A 129 -3.86 -0.40 10.34
CA VAL A 129 -3.13 0.69 10.97
C VAL A 129 -2.48 0.17 12.23
N ALA A 130 -1.17 0.33 12.35
CA ALA A 130 -0.41 -0.05 13.53
C ALA A 130 -0.08 1.18 14.37
N PHE A 131 -0.40 1.13 15.65
CA PHE A 131 -0.02 2.11 16.65
C PHE A 131 1.06 1.49 17.53
N ILE A 132 2.21 2.16 17.64
CA ILE A 132 3.37 1.66 18.36
C ILE A 132 3.73 2.67 19.43
N ALA A 133 3.33 2.40 20.66
CA ALA A 133 3.60 3.27 21.81
C ALA A 133 4.84 2.83 22.56
N CYS A 134 5.70 3.79 22.90
CA CYS A 134 6.86 3.59 23.77
C CYS A 134 6.38 3.58 25.22
N LEU A 135 6.69 2.52 25.97
CA LEU A 135 6.19 2.36 27.34
C LEU A 135 7.09 3.04 28.38
N GLU A 136 8.31 3.41 28.03
CA GLU A 136 9.22 4.10 28.94
C GLU A 136 8.89 5.60 29.09
N PRO A 137 8.83 6.11 30.33
CA PRO A 137 8.46 7.50 30.63
C PRO A 137 9.46 8.56 30.14
N LYS A 138 10.63 8.15 29.62
CA LYS A 138 11.70 9.04 29.13
C LYS A 138 12.00 8.84 27.64
N ALA A 139 11.01 8.39 26.86
CA ALA A 139 11.16 8.30 25.41
C ALA A 139 11.61 9.66 24.85
N ALA A 140 12.71 9.66 24.10
CA ALA A 140 13.28 10.88 23.55
C ALA A 140 12.35 11.51 22.50
N ARG A 141 12.51 12.82 22.23
CA ARG A 141 11.88 13.44 21.06
C ARG A 141 12.27 12.66 19.80
N GLY A 142 11.30 12.33 18.96
CA GLY A 142 11.49 11.54 17.73
C GLY A 142 11.30 10.02 17.91
N ALA A 143 11.06 9.54 19.14
CA ALA A 143 11.00 8.11 19.45
C ALA A 143 9.90 7.35 18.70
N GLY A 144 8.73 7.95 18.49
CA GLY A 144 7.59 7.27 17.84
C GLY A 144 7.91 6.79 16.43
N SER A 145 8.48 7.65 15.60
CA SER A 145 8.86 7.30 14.23
C SER A 145 9.96 6.23 14.17
N ALA A 146 10.93 6.30 15.08
CA ALA A 146 12.00 5.32 15.20
C ALA A 146 11.48 3.97 15.69
N ALA A 147 10.54 3.98 16.65
CA ALA A 147 9.88 2.80 17.17
C ALA A 147 9.12 2.04 16.07
N VAL A 148 8.41 2.75 15.19
CA VAL A 148 7.73 2.13 14.04
C VAL A 148 8.72 1.37 13.15
N VAL A 149 9.87 1.98 12.83
CA VAL A 149 10.87 1.33 11.99
C VAL A 149 11.53 0.15 12.71
N LEU A 150 11.84 0.30 14.00
CA LEU A 150 12.44 -0.76 14.80
C LEU A 150 11.52 -1.97 14.88
N VAL A 151 10.29 -1.79 15.36
CA VAL A 151 9.30 -2.86 15.52
C VAL A 151 9.00 -3.52 14.19
N ARG A 152 8.78 -2.74 13.12
CA ARG A 152 8.56 -3.27 11.77
C ARG A 152 9.69 -4.21 11.34
N LYS A 153 10.94 -3.74 11.42
CA LYS A 153 12.09 -4.51 10.92
C LYS A 153 12.37 -5.72 11.78
N PHE A 154 12.26 -5.58 13.11
CA PHE A 154 12.40 -6.69 14.04
C PHE A 154 11.35 -7.77 13.79
N LEU A 155 10.07 -7.41 13.70
CA LEU A 155 8.99 -8.37 13.45
C LEU A 155 9.12 -9.03 12.08
N ALA A 156 9.46 -8.26 11.04
CA ALA A 156 9.70 -8.84 9.72
C ALA A 156 10.83 -9.88 9.74
N ASP A 157 11.97 -9.55 10.37
CA ASP A 157 13.12 -10.47 10.49
C ASP A 157 12.79 -11.70 11.35
N ALA A 158 12.11 -11.51 12.48
CA ALA A 158 11.76 -12.58 13.40
C ALA A 158 10.73 -13.55 12.80
N LEU A 159 9.68 -13.03 12.16
CA LEU A 159 8.64 -13.85 11.52
C LEU A 159 9.18 -14.58 10.28
N GLU A 160 10.03 -13.93 9.49
CA GLU A 160 10.65 -14.56 8.32
C GLU A 160 11.53 -15.75 8.71
N LYS A 161 12.33 -15.61 9.78
CA LYS A 161 13.18 -16.68 10.32
C LYS A 161 12.42 -17.76 11.08
N SER A 162 11.20 -17.48 11.52
CA SER A 162 10.37 -18.47 12.20
C SER A 162 9.84 -19.51 11.22
N ASP A 163 9.61 -20.73 11.72
CA ASP A 163 8.91 -21.81 11.03
C ASP A 163 7.37 -21.60 10.99
N GLY A 164 6.88 -20.46 11.48
CA GLY A 164 5.46 -20.09 11.40
C GLY A 164 5.02 -19.74 9.97
N ASN A 165 3.74 -19.95 9.67
CA ASN A 165 3.15 -19.64 8.36
C ASN A 165 2.71 -18.17 8.22
N ILE A 166 3.14 -17.28 9.12
CA ILE A 166 2.79 -15.86 9.09
C ILE A 166 4.01 -15.02 8.73
N ARG A 167 3.79 -14.03 7.85
CA ARG A 167 4.75 -12.98 7.51
C ARG A 167 4.17 -11.61 7.80
N LEU A 168 5.05 -10.62 7.92
CA LEU A 168 4.67 -9.23 8.07
C LEU A 168 4.72 -8.52 6.73
N SER A 169 3.56 -8.09 6.24
CA SER A 169 3.43 -7.20 5.09
C SER A 169 3.23 -5.76 5.57
N VAL A 170 3.75 -4.82 4.81
CA VAL A 170 3.82 -3.41 5.20
C VAL A 170 3.60 -2.54 3.98
N LEU A 171 2.83 -1.47 4.14
CA LEU A 171 2.77 -0.44 3.12
C LEU A 171 3.96 0.52 3.29
N GLY A 172 4.33 1.24 2.21
CA GLY A 172 5.41 2.23 2.16
C GLY A 172 5.38 3.21 3.34
N PRO A 173 6.46 4.01 3.53
CA PRO A 173 6.80 4.62 4.82
C PRO A 173 5.59 5.27 5.50
N SER A 174 5.54 5.16 6.83
CA SER A 174 4.56 5.87 7.67
C SER A 174 4.31 7.28 7.10
N PRO A 175 3.04 7.70 6.91
CA PRO A 175 2.65 8.93 6.20
C PRO A 175 3.46 10.16 6.57
N PHE A 176 4.00 10.19 7.78
CA PHE A 176 4.66 11.36 8.34
C PHE A 176 6.11 11.14 8.73
N HIS A 177 6.54 9.87 8.81
CA HIS A 177 7.58 9.48 9.75
C HIS A 177 7.46 10.27 11.08
N ALA A 178 6.23 10.47 11.57
CA ALA A 178 5.97 11.38 12.68
C ALA A 178 6.20 10.69 14.01
N SER A 179 6.50 11.53 14.99
CA SER A 179 6.36 11.16 16.38
C SER A 179 5.14 11.88 16.95
N PHE A 180 4.17 11.10 17.41
CA PHE A 180 3.00 11.60 18.10
C PHE A 180 3.27 11.59 19.60
N TYR A 181 2.75 12.60 20.29
CA TYR A 181 2.84 12.73 21.74
C TYR A 181 1.43 12.91 22.27
N ALA A 182 0.97 11.99 23.10
CA ALA A 182 -0.27 12.17 23.85
C ALA A 182 0.06 12.92 25.14
N LEU A 183 -0.55 14.09 25.32
CA LEU A 183 -0.33 14.99 26.44
C LEU A 183 -1.66 15.30 27.13
N PRO A 184 -1.71 15.40 28.46
CA PRO A 184 -2.91 15.86 29.14
C PRO A 184 -3.13 17.35 28.79
N ALA A 185 -4.36 17.71 28.46
CA ALA A 185 -4.72 19.10 28.20
C ALA A 185 -4.44 19.98 29.42
N GLN A 186 -3.86 21.16 29.21
CA GLN A 186 -3.76 22.17 30.25
C GLN A 186 -5.15 22.81 30.41
N VAL A 187 -5.75 22.66 31.59
CA VAL A 187 -7.07 23.22 31.89
C VAL A 187 -6.95 24.72 32.13
N ASP A 188 -6.81 25.49 31.07
CA ASP A 188 -6.88 26.95 31.12
C ASP A 188 -8.30 27.40 30.77
N GLY A 189 -9.20 27.32 31.75
CA GLY A 189 -10.40 28.17 31.88
C GLY A 189 -11.52 28.08 30.84
N GLU A 190 -11.37 27.41 29.70
CA GLU A 190 -12.43 27.25 28.69
C GLU A 190 -12.74 25.77 28.45
N GLU A 191 -14.02 25.41 28.61
CA GLU A 191 -14.56 24.09 28.29
C GLU A 191 -14.28 23.75 26.81
N THR A 192 -13.16 23.11 26.55
CA THR A 192 -12.88 22.59 25.21
C THR A 192 -13.75 21.35 25.01
N ILE A 193 -14.82 21.50 24.22
CA ILE A 193 -15.83 20.47 23.95
C ILE A 193 -15.25 19.22 23.25
N SER A 194 -14.06 19.33 22.63
CA SER A 194 -13.39 18.21 21.96
C SER A 194 -12.57 17.36 22.94
N ARG A 195 -12.79 16.03 22.93
CA ARG A 195 -12.01 15.06 23.74
C ARG A 195 -10.52 15.03 23.38
N PHE A 196 -10.21 15.35 22.13
CA PHE A 196 -8.85 15.42 21.62
C PHE A 196 -8.69 16.67 20.77
N THR A 197 -7.60 17.39 20.97
CA THR A 197 -7.12 18.43 20.07
C THR A 197 -5.70 18.10 19.66
N TRP A 198 -5.22 18.67 18.57
CA TRP A 198 -3.85 18.45 18.15
C TRP A 198 -3.22 19.71 17.59
N GLU A 199 -1.90 19.77 17.72
CA GLU A 199 -1.08 20.82 17.15
C GLU A 199 0.17 20.22 16.49
N GLU A 200 0.61 20.85 15.39
CA GLU A 200 1.87 20.50 14.74
C GLU A 200 3.05 21.10 15.52
N GLY A 201 3.96 20.26 15.99
CA GLY A 201 5.17 20.69 16.70
C GLY A 201 6.27 21.23 15.76
N PRO A 202 7.26 21.97 16.29
CA PRO A 202 8.28 22.67 15.50
C PRO A 202 9.21 21.73 14.71
N ARG A 203 9.61 22.19 13.51
CA ARG A 203 10.27 21.41 12.43
C ARG A 203 11.79 21.24 12.59
N ALA A 204 12.27 20.00 12.44
CA ALA A 204 13.53 19.66 11.77
C ALA A 204 13.47 18.21 11.24
N GLY A 205 13.20 18.03 9.94
CA GLY A 205 13.24 16.73 9.24
C GLY A 205 12.03 15.81 9.45
N TYR A 206 11.64 15.53 10.70
CA TYR A 206 10.48 14.70 11.02
C TYR A 206 9.34 15.54 11.58
N ARG A 207 8.09 15.23 11.20
CA ARG A 207 6.92 15.89 11.81
C ARG A 207 6.72 15.38 13.23
N SER A 208 6.27 16.26 14.10
CA SER A 208 5.77 15.90 15.42
C SER A 208 4.38 16.45 15.58
N ALA A 209 3.48 15.66 16.16
CA ALA A 209 2.14 16.14 16.52
C ALA A 209 1.94 15.93 18.02
N ALA A 210 1.59 16.99 18.72
CA ALA A 210 1.13 16.90 20.09
C ALA A 210 -0.39 16.76 20.06
N ILE A 211 -0.91 15.69 20.66
CA ILE A 211 -2.33 15.42 20.80
C ILE A 211 -2.67 15.63 22.26
N HIS A 212 -3.44 16.67 22.52
CA HIS A 212 -3.91 17.00 23.85
C HIS A 212 -5.23 16.28 24.11
N TYR A 213 -5.33 15.57 25.21
CA TYR A 213 -6.56 14.88 25.62
C TYR A 213 -7.10 15.51 26.90
N SER A 214 -8.41 15.75 26.95
CA SER A 214 -9.05 16.24 28.18
C SER A 214 -9.08 15.14 29.24
N ASP A 215 -9.01 15.54 30.50
CA ASP A 215 -9.13 14.60 31.62
C ASP A 215 -10.53 13.99 31.57
N LEU A 216 -10.61 12.70 31.21
CA LEU A 216 -11.85 11.95 31.19
C LEU A 216 -12.06 11.44 32.62
N PRO A 217 -13.10 11.90 33.35
CA PRO A 217 -13.35 11.44 34.70
C PRO A 217 -13.45 9.92 34.71
N ASP A 218 -12.69 9.28 35.61
CA ASP A 218 -12.62 7.83 35.80
C ASP A 218 -12.01 7.02 34.64
N ALA A 219 -11.50 7.63 33.58
CA ALA A 219 -10.83 6.91 32.49
C ALA A 219 -9.40 6.54 32.87
N SER A 220 -9.04 5.27 32.68
CA SER A 220 -7.66 4.84 32.81
C SER A 220 -6.84 5.28 31.57
N SER A 221 -5.52 5.35 31.70
CA SER A 221 -4.66 5.74 30.56
C SER A 221 -4.74 4.78 29.37
N ILE A 222 -5.13 3.52 29.61
CA ILE A 222 -5.43 2.55 28.55
C ILE A 222 -6.75 2.86 27.82
N ASP A 223 -7.75 3.44 28.50
CA ASP A 223 -9.01 3.85 27.88
C ASP A 223 -8.81 5.05 26.97
N VAL A 224 -8.02 6.04 27.43
CA VAL A 224 -7.61 7.18 26.60
C VAL A 224 -6.85 6.69 25.36
N TRP A 225 -5.95 5.73 25.52
CA TRP A 225 -5.20 5.14 24.39
C TRP A 225 -6.11 4.45 23.38
N LYS A 226 -7.06 3.62 23.83
CA LYS A 226 -8.01 2.94 22.95
C LYS A 226 -8.90 3.92 22.18
N GLU A 227 -9.41 4.94 22.86
CA GLU A 227 -10.24 5.97 22.22
C GLU A 227 -9.43 6.76 21.19
N LEU A 228 -8.19 7.14 21.54
CA LEU A 228 -7.29 7.83 20.61
C LEU A 228 -6.99 7.00 19.37
N GLN A 229 -6.72 5.71 19.53
CA GLN A 229 -6.50 4.80 18.41
C GLN A 229 -7.72 4.73 17.51
N TRP A 230 -8.93 4.66 18.09
CA TRP A 230 -10.16 4.58 17.33
C TRP A 230 -10.41 5.84 16.50
N VAL A 231 -10.23 7.02 17.11
CA VAL A 231 -10.28 8.34 16.45
C VAL A 231 -9.31 8.45 15.27
N LEU A 232 -8.11 7.88 15.43
CA LEU A 232 -7.05 7.97 14.43
C LEU A 232 -7.09 6.85 13.36
N ALA A 233 -7.67 5.69 13.69
CA ALA A 233 -7.58 4.49 12.86
C ALA A 233 -8.26 4.69 11.50
N ASP A 234 -9.46 5.29 11.48
CA ASP A 234 -10.19 5.52 10.23
C ASP A 234 -9.43 6.46 9.31
N GLU A 235 -8.91 7.55 9.86
CA GLU A 235 -8.15 8.55 9.11
C GLU A 235 -6.86 7.98 8.52
N PHE A 236 -6.05 7.30 9.32
CA PHE A 236 -4.82 6.68 8.83
C PHE A 236 -5.08 5.48 7.91
N SER A 237 -6.16 4.74 8.11
CA SER A 237 -6.53 3.64 7.20
C SER A 237 -6.91 4.17 5.83
N ALA A 238 -7.64 5.29 5.77
CA ALA A 238 -7.96 5.98 4.53
C ALA A 238 -6.69 6.47 3.82
N PHE A 239 -5.74 7.04 4.57
CA PHE A 239 -4.42 7.39 4.04
C PHE A 239 -3.71 6.18 3.42
N TYR A 240 -3.62 5.06 4.14
CA TYR A 240 -2.95 3.87 3.62
C TYR A 240 -3.68 3.26 2.43
N ALA A 241 -5.00 3.35 2.34
CA ALA A 241 -5.72 2.95 1.13
C ALA A 241 -5.37 3.82 -0.08
N VAL A 242 -5.27 5.13 0.09
CA VAL A 242 -4.81 6.04 -0.99
C VAL A 242 -3.37 5.71 -1.39
N MET A 243 -2.48 5.44 -0.43
CA MET A 243 -1.11 5.02 -0.73
C MET A 243 -1.04 3.67 -1.46
N GLN A 244 -1.89 2.72 -1.11
CA GLN A 244 -1.93 1.41 -1.77
C GLN A 244 -2.39 1.55 -3.22
N ARG A 245 -3.41 2.38 -3.46
CA ARG A 245 -3.87 2.74 -4.80
C ARG A 245 -2.78 3.44 -5.60
N ARG A 246 -2.07 4.41 -5.01
CA ARG A 246 -0.93 5.08 -5.63
C ARG A 246 0.16 4.09 -6.05
N LEU A 247 0.56 3.18 -5.18
CA LEU A 247 1.60 2.18 -5.48
C LEU A 247 1.16 1.21 -6.58
N ARG A 248 -0.13 0.87 -6.63
CA ARG A 248 -0.74 0.13 -7.75
C ARG A 248 -0.64 0.90 -9.07
N ARG A 249 -0.96 2.19 -9.08
CA ARG A 249 -0.80 3.04 -10.27
C ARG A 249 0.64 3.08 -10.75
N MET A 250 1.60 3.30 -9.85
CA MET A 250 3.03 3.31 -10.20
C MET A 250 3.48 1.99 -10.83
N LYS A 251 3.04 0.83 -10.31
CA LYS A 251 3.33 -0.49 -10.91
C LYS A 251 2.74 -0.60 -12.32
N ASN A 252 1.46 -0.25 -12.48
CA ASN A 252 0.77 -0.34 -13.76
C ASN A 252 1.38 0.62 -14.79
N ASN A 253 1.73 1.83 -14.39
CA ASN A 253 2.41 2.81 -15.23
C ASN A 253 3.79 2.32 -15.67
N SER A 254 4.54 1.66 -14.77
CA SER A 254 5.84 1.05 -15.11
C SER A 254 5.67 -0.05 -16.16
N LEU A 255 4.62 -0.87 -16.05
CA LEU A 255 4.30 -1.90 -17.04
C LEU A 255 3.91 -1.29 -18.41
N VAL A 256 3.05 -0.26 -18.40
CA VAL A 256 2.66 0.48 -19.60
C VAL A 256 3.89 1.12 -20.27
N PHE A 257 4.78 1.70 -19.48
CA PHE A 257 6.03 2.29 -19.95
C PHE A 257 6.92 1.24 -20.61
N GLN A 258 7.18 0.10 -19.93
CA GLN A 258 7.99 -0.99 -20.49
C GLN A 258 7.42 -1.51 -21.83
N GLN A 259 6.11 -1.74 -21.89
CA GLN A 259 5.47 -2.20 -23.13
C GLN A 259 5.52 -1.14 -24.25
N THR A 260 5.50 0.15 -23.88
CA THR A 260 5.68 1.25 -24.83
C THR A 260 7.08 1.23 -25.42
N GLU A 261 8.13 1.09 -24.59
CA GLU A 261 9.52 0.97 -25.07
C GLU A 261 9.73 -0.24 -25.98
N GLU A 262 9.18 -1.40 -25.61
CA GLU A 262 9.23 -2.61 -26.44
C GLU A 262 8.55 -2.40 -27.80
N LEU A 263 7.43 -1.67 -27.82
CA LEU A 263 6.71 -1.35 -29.05
C LEU A 263 7.48 -0.35 -29.93
N VAL A 264 8.14 0.65 -29.32
CA VAL A 264 9.01 1.61 -30.02
C VAL A 264 10.23 0.91 -30.62
N ALA A 265 10.87 0.01 -29.88
CA ALA A 265 12.00 -0.77 -30.40
C ALA A 265 11.55 -1.66 -31.57
N ALA A 266 10.36 -2.27 -31.49
CA ALA A 266 9.82 -3.07 -32.58
C ALA A 266 9.42 -2.23 -33.81
N SER A 267 8.96 -0.99 -33.62
CA SER A 267 8.52 -0.10 -34.71
C SER A 267 9.68 0.57 -35.45
N THR A 268 10.85 0.65 -34.82
CA THR A 268 12.08 1.24 -35.40
C THR A 268 13.01 0.22 -36.04
N ALA A 269 12.71 -1.09 -35.92
CA ALA A 269 13.52 -2.15 -36.52
C ALA A 269 13.56 -2.06 -38.06
N GLY A 270 14.77 -1.94 -38.63
CA GLY A 270 15.01 -1.87 -40.07
C GLY A 270 14.98 -3.21 -40.81
N GLY A 271 15.04 -3.15 -42.14
CA GLY A 271 15.11 -4.31 -43.04
C GLY A 271 13.77 -5.00 -43.31
N PHE A 272 13.77 -6.03 -44.18
CA PHE A 272 12.56 -6.75 -44.60
C PHE A 272 11.86 -7.48 -43.45
N LYS A 273 12.64 -8.13 -42.58
CA LYS A 273 12.13 -8.75 -41.34
C LYS A 273 11.54 -7.71 -40.37
N GLY A 274 12.14 -6.53 -40.32
CA GLY A 274 11.63 -5.37 -39.57
C GLY A 274 10.30 -4.89 -40.14
N TRP A 275 10.21 -4.68 -41.46
CA TRP A 275 8.96 -4.34 -42.14
C TRP A 275 7.84 -5.35 -41.87
N PHE A 276 8.10 -6.66 -42.00
CA PHE A 276 7.09 -7.69 -41.70
C PHE A 276 6.64 -7.66 -40.23
N THR A 277 7.57 -7.47 -39.30
CA THR A 277 7.27 -7.33 -37.87
C THR A 277 6.41 -6.08 -37.60
N ARG A 278 6.72 -4.96 -38.26
CA ARG A 278 6.01 -3.68 -38.17
C ARG A 278 4.60 -3.69 -38.77
N VAL A 279 4.33 -4.52 -39.76
CA VAL A 279 3.00 -4.61 -40.37
C VAL A 279 2.12 -5.61 -39.61
N PHE A 280 2.67 -6.78 -39.25
CA PHE A 280 1.85 -7.90 -38.75
C PHE A 280 1.91 -8.12 -37.23
N LYS A 281 3.05 -7.88 -36.56
CA LYS A 281 3.22 -8.21 -35.13
C LYS A 281 2.96 -7.03 -34.19
N THR A 282 3.29 -5.82 -34.61
CA THR A 282 3.04 -4.58 -33.83
C THR A 282 1.54 -4.30 -33.67
N ALA A 283 0.68 -4.73 -34.59
CA ALA A 283 -0.76 -4.49 -34.55
C ALA A 283 -1.45 -5.10 -33.33
N ALA A 284 -1.12 -6.35 -32.98
CA ALA A 284 -1.67 -7.00 -31.79
C ALA A 284 -1.12 -6.35 -30.51
N ARG A 285 0.19 -6.03 -30.51
CA ARG A 285 0.86 -5.38 -29.38
C ARG A 285 0.38 -3.96 -29.14
N SER A 286 0.11 -3.18 -30.18
CA SER A 286 -0.39 -1.80 -30.06
C SER A 286 -1.80 -1.77 -29.48
N ARG A 287 -2.68 -2.68 -29.91
CA ARG A 287 -4.01 -2.83 -29.30
C ARG A 287 -3.93 -3.28 -27.85
N GLY A 288 -3.05 -4.24 -27.55
CA GLY A 288 -2.79 -4.69 -26.18
C GLY A 288 -2.32 -3.54 -25.29
N LEU A 289 -1.33 -2.77 -25.74
CA LEU A 289 -0.84 -1.57 -25.05
C LEU A 289 -1.94 -0.52 -24.89
N GLY A 290 -2.75 -0.29 -25.92
CA GLY A 290 -3.86 0.68 -25.87
C GLY A 290 -4.90 0.30 -24.81
N LEU A 291 -5.29 -0.97 -24.73
CA LEU A 291 -6.19 -1.48 -23.69
C LEU A 291 -5.57 -1.33 -22.29
N LEU A 292 -4.28 -1.67 -22.15
CA LEU A 292 -3.56 -1.56 -20.87
C LEU A 292 -3.47 -0.10 -20.40
N ALA A 293 -3.15 0.83 -21.32
CA ALA A 293 -3.10 2.26 -21.04
C ALA A 293 -4.49 2.83 -20.69
N MET A 294 -5.55 2.45 -21.42
CA MET A 294 -6.93 2.84 -21.09
C MET A 294 -7.36 2.30 -19.72
N GLN A 295 -7.00 1.06 -19.39
CA GLN A 295 -7.28 0.47 -18.08
C GLN A 295 -6.54 1.23 -16.96
N ALA A 296 -5.27 1.58 -17.16
CA ALA A 296 -4.51 2.39 -16.22
C ALA A 296 -5.12 3.80 -16.03
N GLN A 297 -5.61 4.41 -17.12
CA GLN A 297 -6.30 5.69 -17.07
C GLN A 297 -7.61 5.61 -16.27
N LEU A 298 -8.45 4.60 -16.53
CA LEU A 298 -9.69 4.38 -15.78
C LEU A 298 -9.42 4.12 -14.29
N MET A 299 -8.36 3.37 -13.96
CA MET A 299 -7.95 3.18 -12.57
C MET A 299 -7.52 4.49 -11.92
N THR A 300 -6.83 5.36 -12.63
CA THR A 300 -6.42 6.68 -12.12
C THR A 300 -7.64 7.54 -11.78
N ILE A 301 -8.62 7.62 -12.70
CA ILE A 301 -9.87 8.34 -12.46
C ILE A 301 -10.62 7.79 -11.23
N SER A 302 -10.78 6.46 -11.15
CA SER A 302 -11.48 5.81 -10.03
C SER A 302 -10.75 6.01 -8.69
N ASP A 303 -9.41 6.03 -8.70
CA ASP A 303 -8.61 6.28 -7.51
C ASP A 303 -8.71 7.75 -7.04
N ASP A 304 -8.75 8.69 -7.99
CA ASP A 304 -8.92 10.11 -7.70
C ASP A 304 -10.31 10.38 -7.12
N GLU A 305 -11.36 9.79 -7.69
CA GLU A 305 -12.73 9.83 -7.15
C GLU A 305 -12.77 9.31 -5.72
N PHE A 306 -12.13 8.16 -5.46
CA PHE A 306 -12.03 7.60 -4.11
C PHE A 306 -11.34 8.56 -3.15
N ALA A 307 -10.21 9.16 -3.54
CA ALA A 307 -9.49 10.09 -2.68
C ALA A 307 -10.29 11.36 -2.40
N GLN A 308 -10.98 11.92 -3.41
CA GLN A 308 -11.85 13.10 -3.24
C GLN A 308 -13.05 12.81 -2.34
N GLU A 309 -13.66 11.63 -2.50
CA GLU A 309 -14.72 11.17 -1.61
C GLU A 309 -14.22 11.11 -0.16
N ARG A 310 -13.03 10.54 0.08
CA ARG A 310 -12.44 10.48 1.43
C ARG A 310 -12.14 11.87 2.01
N LEU A 311 -11.54 12.77 1.22
CA LEU A 311 -11.26 14.15 1.64
C LEU A 311 -12.55 14.93 1.97
N THR A 312 -13.67 14.58 1.34
CA THR A 312 -14.97 15.19 1.60
C THR A 312 -15.71 14.55 2.78
N ALA A 313 -15.56 13.24 2.97
CA ALA A 313 -16.25 12.47 4.01
C ALA A 313 -15.61 12.64 5.39
N LEU A 314 -14.28 12.53 5.49
CA LEU A 314 -13.56 12.52 6.77
C LEU A 314 -13.83 13.77 7.64
N PRO A 315 -13.84 15.01 7.12
CA PRO A 315 -14.15 16.19 7.94
C PRO A 315 -15.61 16.25 8.42
N ARG A 316 -16.52 15.48 7.82
CA ARG A 316 -17.93 15.40 8.22
C ARG A 316 -18.16 14.33 9.28
N GLU A 317 -17.21 13.42 9.46
CA GLU A 317 -17.23 12.42 10.51
C GLU A 317 -16.88 13.10 11.83
N THR A 318 -17.76 12.96 12.83
CA THR A 318 -17.68 13.68 14.12
C THR A 318 -16.48 13.29 14.99
N ARG A 319 -15.64 12.36 14.53
CA ARG A 319 -14.57 11.71 15.31
C ARG A 319 -13.19 11.79 14.67
N THR A 320 -13.00 12.53 13.59
CA THR A 320 -11.68 12.66 12.96
C THR A 320 -10.92 13.86 13.53
N LEU A 321 -9.59 13.77 13.59
CA LEU A 321 -8.73 14.88 13.99
C LEU A 321 -8.24 15.71 12.80
N GLY A 322 -8.28 15.14 11.59
CA GLY A 322 -7.81 15.82 10.40
C GLY A 322 -6.28 15.86 10.27
N ILE A 323 -5.59 14.97 10.99
CA ILE A 323 -4.12 14.91 11.05
C ILE A 323 -3.49 14.45 9.73
N ALA A 324 -4.18 13.62 8.95
CA ALA A 324 -3.72 13.03 7.70
C ALA A 324 -4.42 13.56 6.44
N LEU A 325 -5.33 14.53 6.57
CA LEU A 325 -6.06 15.09 5.42
C LEU A 325 -5.11 15.69 4.37
N GLU A 326 -4.09 16.44 4.80
CA GLU A 326 -3.15 17.06 3.87
C GLU A 326 -2.27 16.00 3.19
N GLU A 327 -1.89 14.93 3.89
CA GLU A 327 -1.13 13.81 3.35
C GLU A 327 -1.96 12.98 2.38
N ILE A 328 -3.25 12.77 2.67
CA ILE A 328 -4.20 12.14 1.74
C ILE A 328 -4.26 12.97 0.45
N LYS A 329 -4.37 14.29 0.57
CA LYS A 329 -4.40 15.22 -0.56
C LYS A 329 -3.08 15.22 -1.35
N GLN A 330 -1.94 15.20 -0.68
CA GLN A 330 -0.63 15.11 -1.34
C GLN A 330 -0.42 13.74 -2.01
N ALA A 331 -0.89 12.66 -1.40
CA ALA A 331 -0.82 11.32 -1.96
C ALA A 331 -1.75 11.13 -3.17
N SER A 332 -2.88 11.85 -3.23
CA SER A 332 -3.81 11.81 -4.36
C SER A 332 -3.37 12.68 -5.53
N THR A 333 -2.80 13.85 -5.28
CA THR A 333 -2.41 14.81 -6.34
C THR A 333 -1.19 14.42 -7.17
N TYR A 334 -0.47 13.36 -6.79
CA TYR A 334 0.68 12.87 -7.56
C TYR A 334 0.21 12.08 -8.79
N ALA A 335 0.02 12.79 -9.89
CA ALA A 335 -0.38 12.25 -11.18
C ALA A 335 0.85 11.91 -12.03
N GLU A 336 1.22 10.62 -12.12
CA GLU A 336 2.14 10.13 -13.14
C GLU A 336 1.33 9.76 -14.40
N THR A 337 0.81 10.75 -15.14
CA THR A 337 0.04 10.47 -16.37
C THR A 337 0.93 10.36 -17.60
N ASP A 338 2.16 10.88 -17.56
CA ASP A 338 3.08 10.95 -18.71
C ASP A 338 3.29 9.60 -19.41
N ALA A 339 3.40 8.50 -18.65
CA ALA A 339 3.59 7.16 -19.22
C ALA A 339 2.34 6.67 -19.98
N VAL A 340 1.16 6.91 -19.42
CA VAL A 340 -0.12 6.53 -20.02
C VAL A 340 -0.40 7.37 -21.26
N ASP A 341 -0.20 8.68 -21.17
CA ASP A 341 -0.39 9.62 -22.28
C ASP A 341 0.57 9.31 -23.43
N SER A 342 1.83 9.03 -23.12
CA SER A 342 2.84 8.61 -24.10
C SER A 342 2.46 7.29 -24.80
N ALA A 343 1.98 6.31 -24.03
CA ALA A 343 1.52 5.04 -24.59
C ALA A 343 0.32 5.24 -25.54
N LEU A 344 -0.69 6.01 -25.14
CA LEU A 344 -1.85 6.33 -25.97
C LEU A 344 -1.46 7.09 -27.24
N ALA A 345 -0.54 8.06 -27.13
CA ALA A 345 0.00 8.79 -28.27
C ALA A 345 0.74 7.86 -29.25
N MET A 346 1.55 6.92 -28.73
CA MET A 346 2.27 5.92 -29.53
C MET A 346 1.30 4.96 -30.25
N VAL A 347 0.27 4.47 -29.55
CA VAL A 347 -0.76 3.61 -30.15
C VAL A 347 -1.46 4.34 -31.28
N LYS A 348 -1.88 5.60 -31.06
CA LYS A 348 -2.52 6.43 -32.08
C LYS A 348 -1.60 6.67 -33.28
N PHE A 349 -0.32 6.97 -33.04
CA PHE A 349 0.67 7.15 -34.09
C PHE A 349 0.80 5.90 -34.97
N LEU A 350 0.97 4.73 -34.36
CA LEU A 350 1.10 3.45 -35.08
C LEU A 350 -0.16 3.07 -35.85
N GLU A 351 -1.35 3.33 -35.30
CA GLU A 351 -2.61 3.08 -36.01
C GLU A 351 -2.77 3.99 -37.23
N SER A 352 -2.32 5.26 -37.14
CA SER A 352 -2.34 6.22 -38.24
C SER A 352 -1.32 5.91 -39.34
N GLY A 353 -0.14 5.38 -38.98
CA GLY A 353 0.89 4.98 -39.94
C GLY A 353 0.52 3.68 -40.67
N ARG A 354 -0.13 2.74 -39.96
CA ARG A 354 -0.50 1.44 -40.52
C ARG A 354 -1.50 1.53 -41.67
N SER A 355 -2.43 2.49 -41.66
CA SER A 355 -3.38 2.63 -42.77
C SER A 355 -2.65 2.82 -44.10
N ARG A 356 -1.57 3.61 -44.11
CA ARG A 356 -0.69 3.81 -45.27
C ARG A 356 0.14 2.58 -45.61
N ASP A 357 0.79 1.96 -44.63
CA ASP A 357 1.65 0.79 -44.89
C ASP A 357 0.84 -0.43 -45.36
N PHE A 358 -0.38 -0.60 -44.83
CA PHE A 358 -1.29 -1.66 -45.25
C PHE A 358 -1.83 -1.41 -46.66
N GLU A 359 -2.18 -0.17 -46.99
CA GLU A 359 -2.58 0.22 -48.35
C GLU A 359 -1.47 -0.12 -49.37
N VAL A 360 -0.22 0.23 -49.07
CA VAL A 360 0.93 -0.13 -49.90
C VAL A 360 1.10 -1.65 -50.02
N ALA A 361 0.95 -2.40 -48.92
CA ALA A 361 1.07 -3.86 -48.94
C ALA A 361 -0.04 -4.52 -49.78
N VAL A 362 -1.28 -4.03 -49.69
CA VAL A 362 -2.41 -4.50 -50.49
C VAL A 362 -2.20 -4.19 -51.97
N ILE A 363 -1.72 -3.00 -52.30
CA ILE A 363 -1.39 -2.61 -53.69
C ILE A 363 -0.25 -3.49 -54.23
N ALA A 364 0.80 -3.74 -53.45
CA ALA A 364 1.88 -4.61 -53.86
C ALA A 364 1.40 -6.05 -54.07
N ALA A 365 0.61 -6.59 -53.14
CA ALA A 365 0.04 -7.93 -53.25
C ALA A 365 -0.90 -8.06 -54.46
N SER A 366 -1.77 -7.08 -54.70
CA SER A 366 -2.68 -7.08 -55.85
C SER A 366 -1.91 -6.98 -57.17
N THR A 367 -0.86 -6.17 -57.24
CA THR A 367 0.03 -6.07 -58.40
C THR A 367 0.76 -7.39 -58.66
N THR A 368 1.25 -8.05 -57.60
CA THR A 368 1.99 -9.32 -57.72
C THR A 368 1.06 -10.46 -58.13
N LEU A 369 -0.13 -10.55 -57.53
CA LEU A 369 -1.16 -11.52 -57.91
C LEU A 369 -1.66 -11.27 -59.33
N GLY A 370 -1.85 -10.02 -59.72
CA GLY A 370 -2.20 -9.63 -61.09
C GLY A 370 -1.13 -10.03 -62.10
N ALA A 371 0.14 -9.81 -61.77
CA ALA A 371 1.27 -10.23 -62.62
C ALA A 371 1.36 -11.76 -62.76
N VAL A 372 1.17 -12.51 -61.68
CA VAL A 372 1.16 -13.99 -61.69
C VAL A 372 -0.03 -14.52 -62.50
N ALA A 373 -1.23 -13.97 -62.30
CA ALA A 373 -2.42 -14.35 -63.05
C ALA A 373 -2.28 -14.02 -64.55
N GLY A 374 -1.71 -12.86 -64.88
CA GLY A 374 -1.42 -12.46 -66.26
C GLY A 374 -0.38 -13.36 -66.92
N ALA A 375 0.68 -13.74 -66.20
CA ALA A 375 1.69 -14.67 -66.69
C ALA A 375 1.10 -16.08 -66.93
N LEU A 376 0.27 -16.58 -66.02
CA LEU A 376 -0.43 -17.85 -66.18
C LEU A 376 -1.42 -17.82 -67.37
N ALA A 377 -2.17 -16.73 -67.53
CA ALA A 377 -3.08 -16.56 -68.66
C ALA A 377 -2.33 -16.50 -69.99
N ALA A 378 -1.18 -15.82 -70.04
CA ALA A 378 -0.32 -15.77 -71.23
C ALA A 378 0.25 -17.15 -71.59
N VAL A 379 0.62 -17.97 -70.60
CA VAL A 379 1.09 -19.35 -70.80
C VAL A 379 -0.02 -20.30 -71.25
N ILE A 380 -1.27 -20.03 -70.89
CA ILE A 380 -2.43 -20.83 -71.33
C ILE A 380 -2.92 -20.42 -72.73
N ALA A 381 -2.76 -19.14 -73.10
CA ALA A 381 -3.25 -18.58 -74.36
C ALA A 381 -2.24 -18.65 -75.52
N GLY A 382 -0.95 -18.83 -75.23
CA GLY A 382 0.12 -19.10 -76.22
C GLY A 382 0.41 -20.58 -76.30
#